data_AF-A0A9E2EW20-F1
#
_entry.id   AF-A0A9E2EW20-F1
#
_cell.length_a   1.000
_cell.length_b   1.000
_cell.length_c   1.000
_cell.angle_alpha   90.00
_cell.angle_beta   90.00
_cell.angle_gamma   90.00
#
_symmetry.space_group_name_H-M   'P 1'
#
loop_
_entity.id
_entity.type
_entity.pdbx_description
1 polymer ?
#
loop_
_entity_poly.entity_id
_entity_poly.type
_entity_poly.pdbx_seq_one_letter_code
_entity_poly.pdbx_strand_id
1 'polypeptide(L)'
;AHQVVGEFVEFLSGGNLIIMLILVAVMSLILGMGLPTTANYIVVSSLMAPVILTLGAKSGLIVPLIAVHLFVFYFGILADDTPPVGLAAFAAAAISGGDPIKTGIQGFAYDIRTALLPFLFIFNTELLLIDVSVGKAFFVFGVAVVAMMLFASATQGFLFVKNRIWESILLLLVAFTLFRPGFFLDMVSPPFDESSPDKVFEVVGTVPEGGRLLMDISGADFDTGEITTTTILVEFGAAQEDAMERLKQAGLSVSIDGERALVEEPFPGTPFFEGIGKAFDYYGDDPVQIAVVKKEADRIFKEVFYIPAILLLAFIMFSQKYRQRKAGGRPAETPA
;
A
#
# COMPACT_ATOMS: atom_id res chain seq x y z
N ALA A 1 7.49 -10.42 20.74
CA ALA A 1 8.25 -9.34 20.07
C ALA A 1 7.39 -8.64 19.02
N HIS A 2 6.86 -9.35 18.02
CA HIS A 2 5.98 -8.74 17.00
C HIS A 2 4.69 -8.13 17.57
N GLN A 3 4.03 -8.77 18.56
CA GLN A 3 2.84 -8.20 19.24
C GLN A 3 3.14 -6.85 19.89
N VAL A 4 4.18 -6.78 20.73
CA VAL A 4 4.61 -5.52 21.40
C VAL A 4 4.91 -4.40 20.40
N VAL A 5 5.56 -4.73 19.28
CA VAL A 5 5.83 -3.75 18.22
C VAL A 5 4.52 -3.32 17.56
N GLY A 6 3.62 -4.25 17.28
CA GLY A 6 2.29 -3.98 16.72
C GLY A 6 1.49 -3.03 17.60
N GLU A 7 1.35 -3.32 18.90
CA GLU A 7 0.66 -2.45 19.87
C GLU A 7 1.28 -1.06 19.94
N PHE A 8 2.61 -0.96 19.93
CA PHE A 8 3.30 0.32 19.94
C PHE A 8 3.00 1.14 18.68
N VAL A 9 3.01 0.49 17.51
CA VAL A 9 2.67 1.14 16.23
C VAL A 9 1.19 1.52 16.19
N GLU A 10 0.30 0.66 16.66
CA GLU A 10 -1.15 0.91 16.73
C GLU A 10 -1.43 2.13 17.60
N PHE A 11 -0.87 2.16 18.82
CA PHE A 11 -0.97 3.28 19.75
C PHE A 11 -0.48 4.60 19.14
N LEU A 12 0.70 4.60 18.53
CA LEU A 12 1.27 5.82 17.92
C LEU A 12 0.53 6.25 16.65
N SER A 13 0.00 5.30 15.88
CA SER A 13 -0.73 5.59 14.65
C SER A 13 -2.15 6.09 14.92
N GLY A 14 -2.73 5.77 16.09
CA GLY A 14 -4.11 6.10 16.44
C GLY A 14 -5.12 5.52 15.43
N GLY A 15 -4.81 4.34 14.88
CA GLY A 15 -5.61 3.70 13.82
C GLY A 15 -5.46 4.33 12.43
N ASN A 16 -4.59 5.33 12.25
CA ASN A 16 -4.35 5.91 10.93
C ASN A 16 -3.39 5.05 10.11
N LEU A 17 -3.91 4.44 9.05
CA LEU A 17 -3.16 3.57 8.14
C LEU A 17 -1.89 4.22 7.56
N ILE A 18 -1.92 5.50 7.18
CA ILE A 18 -0.77 6.18 6.58
C ILE A 18 0.32 6.39 7.63
N ILE A 19 -0.06 6.81 8.84
CA ILE A 19 0.88 6.99 9.94
C ILE A 19 1.51 5.64 10.30
N MET A 20 0.71 4.56 10.37
CA MET A 20 1.19 3.20 10.59
C MET A 20 2.26 2.80 9.56
N LEU A 21 2.00 2.98 8.26
CA LEU A 21 2.97 2.64 7.21
C LEU A 21 4.25 3.48 7.31
N ILE A 22 4.15 4.76 7.70
CA ILE A 22 5.32 5.62 7.92
C ILE A 22 6.14 5.13 9.12
N LEU A 23 5.47 4.78 10.23
CA LEU A 23 6.14 4.23 11.42
C LEU A 23 6.85 2.92 11.07
N VAL A 24 6.18 2.01 10.37
CA VAL A 24 6.80 0.75 9.93
C VAL A 24 7.99 1.01 9.01
N ALA A 25 7.88 1.94 8.06
CA ALA A 25 9.01 2.30 7.18
C ALA A 25 10.22 2.82 7.98
N VAL A 26 9.98 3.71 8.96
CA VAL A 26 11.05 4.24 9.83
C VAL A 26 11.64 3.14 10.71
N MET A 27 10.81 2.26 11.27
CA MET A 27 11.28 1.13 12.07
C MET A 27 12.07 0.12 11.24
N SER A 28 11.63 -0.18 10.01
CA SER A 28 12.38 -1.00 9.06
C SER A 28 13.74 -0.39 8.73
N LEU A 29 13.83 0.92 8.55
CA LEU A 29 15.10 1.63 8.36
C LEU A 29 16.02 1.44 9.58
N ILE A 30 15.52 1.72 10.79
CA ILE A 30 16.32 1.64 12.02
C ILE A 30 16.79 0.19 12.27
N LEU A 31 15.90 -0.79 12.12
CA LEU A 31 16.21 -2.21 12.34
C LEU A 31 17.18 -2.75 11.29
N GLY A 32 17.12 -2.24 10.06
CA GLY A 32 17.98 -2.67 8.96
C GLY A 32 19.41 -2.09 9.01
N MET A 33 19.63 -0.99 9.72
CA MET A 33 20.93 -0.33 9.79
C MET A 33 22.00 -1.26 10.39
N GLY A 34 23.09 -1.48 9.64
CA GLY A 34 24.24 -2.27 10.09
C GLY A 34 24.12 -3.78 9.88
N LEU A 35 23.05 -4.27 9.25
CA LEU A 35 22.88 -5.69 8.91
C LEU A 35 23.14 -5.95 7.42
N PRO A 36 23.81 -7.06 7.05
CA PRO A 36 23.89 -7.51 5.65
C PRO A 36 22.49 -7.77 5.07
N THR A 37 22.28 -7.52 3.77
CA THR A 37 20.96 -7.56 3.09
C THR A 37 20.12 -8.79 3.42
N THR A 38 20.70 -9.99 3.42
CA THR A 38 19.99 -11.22 3.76
C THR A 38 19.53 -11.25 5.21
N ALA A 39 20.40 -10.89 6.15
CA ALA A 39 20.07 -10.87 7.57
C ALA A 39 19.05 -9.77 7.89
N ASN A 40 19.21 -8.61 7.26
CA ASN A 40 18.28 -7.49 7.33
C ASN A 40 16.87 -7.92 6.91
N TYR A 41 16.72 -8.55 5.73
CA TYR A 41 15.42 -9.03 5.28
C TYR A 41 14.79 -9.99 6.28
N ILE A 42 15.52 -10.99 6.78
CA ILE A 42 15.00 -11.97 7.75
C ILE A 42 14.49 -11.27 9.03
N VAL A 43 15.26 -10.34 9.58
CA VAL A 43 14.91 -9.62 10.81
C VAL A 43 13.73 -8.68 10.57
N VAL A 44 13.80 -7.83 9.54
CA VAL A 44 12.77 -6.83 9.28
C VAL A 44 11.46 -7.49 8.83
N SER A 45 11.49 -8.49 7.96
CA SER A 45 10.27 -9.16 7.50
C SER A 45 9.57 -9.94 8.61
N SER A 46 10.33 -10.61 9.49
CA SER A 46 9.74 -11.38 10.59
C SER A 46 9.08 -10.52 11.67
N LEU A 47 9.51 -9.25 11.80
CA LEU A 47 8.97 -8.32 12.81
C LEU A 47 7.94 -7.36 12.23
N MET A 48 8.20 -6.76 11.07
CA MET A 48 7.41 -5.65 10.52
C MET A 48 6.29 -6.10 9.57
N ALA A 49 6.49 -7.20 8.81
CA ALA A 49 5.44 -7.65 7.88
C ALA A 49 4.15 -8.06 8.60
N PRO A 50 4.18 -8.79 9.73
CA PRO A 50 2.97 -9.09 10.50
C PRO A 50 2.25 -7.82 10.99
N VAL A 51 2.99 -6.78 11.39
CA VAL A 51 2.39 -5.52 11.85
C VAL A 51 1.57 -4.86 10.74
N ILE A 52 2.09 -4.78 9.52
CA ILE A 52 1.34 -4.24 8.38
C ILE A 52 0.11 -5.10 8.08
N LEU A 53 0.23 -6.42 8.12
CA LEU A 53 -0.89 -7.33 7.82
C LEU A 53 -2.02 -7.20 8.86
N THR A 54 -1.68 -7.26 10.15
CA THR A 54 -2.66 -7.21 11.24
C THR A 54 -3.30 -5.83 11.35
N LEU A 55 -2.49 -4.77 11.45
CA LEU A 55 -3.03 -3.41 11.60
C LEU A 55 -3.66 -2.88 10.31
N GLY A 56 -3.13 -3.31 9.16
CA GLY A 56 -3.72 -3.05 7.85
C GLY A 56 -5.13 -3.65 7.77
N ALA A 57 -5.28 -4.94 8.10
CA ALA A 57 -6.57 -5.62 8.13
C ALA A 57 -7.56 -4.96 9.11
N LYS A 58 -7.13 -4.56 10.30
CA LYS A 58 -7.95 -3.77 11.25
C LYS A 58 -8.38 -2.41 10.68
N SER A 59 -7.55 -1.81 9.82
CA SER A 59 -7.82 -0.53 9.16
C SER A 59 -8.52 -0.67 7.80
N GLY A 60 -8.96 -1.89 7.43
CA GLY A 60 -9.61 -2.17 6.14
C GLY A 60 -8.66 -2.23 4.94
N LEU A 61 -7.35 -2.23 5.15
CA LEU A 61 -6.35 -2.45 4.10
C LEU A 61 -6.02 -3.94 3.98
N ILE A 62 -6.50 -4.55 2.90
CA ILE A 62 -6.02 -5.87 2.47
C ILE A 62 -5.07 -5.71 1.30
N VAL A 63 -3.85 -6.22 1.49
CA VAL A 63 -2.80 -6.21 0.47
C VAL A 63 -2.19 -7.61 0.31
N PRO A 64 -1.78 -7.99 -0.91
CA PRO A 64 -1.07 -9.23 -1.12
C PRO A 64 0.17 -9.32 -0.24
N LEU A 65 0.43 -10.50 0.33
CA LEU A 65 1.56 -10.73 1.23
C LEU A 65 2.90 -10.29 0.61
N ILE A 66 3.08 -10.55 -0.69
CA ILE A 66 4.29 -10.14 -1.42
C ILE A 66 4.49 -8.62 -1.42
N ALA A 67 3.42 -7.81 -1.49
CA ALA A 67 3.52 -6.35 -1.43
C ALA A 67 4.04 -5.90 -0.06
N VAL A 68 3.55 -6.52 1.02
CA VAL A 68 4.04 -6.25 2.38
C VAL A 68 5.52 -6.62 2.52
N HIS A 69 5.92 -7.79 2.04
CA HIS A 69 7.32 -8.21 2.08
C HIS A 69 8.23 -7.29 1.25
N LEU A 70 7.79 -6.87 0.06
CA LEU A 70 8.53 -5.90 -0.76
C LEU A 70 8.60 -4.53 -0.09
N PHE A 71 7.54 -4.09 0.61
CA PHE A 71 7.54 -2.83 1.34
C PHE A 71 8.63 -2.82 2.42
N VAL A 72 8.62 -3.81 3.31
CA VAL A 72 9.58 -3.89 4.41
C VAL A 72 10.99 -4.19 3.91
N PHE A 73 11.12 -4.98 2.84
CA PHE A 73 12.41 -5.24 2.18
C PHE A 73 12.99 -3.96 1.57
N TYR A 74 12.17 -3.12 0.94
CA TYR A 74 12.59 -1.85 0.35
C TYR A 74 13.20 -0.92 1.41
N PHE A 75 12.53 -0.74 2.55
CA PHE A 75 13.07 0.07 3.63
C PHE A 75 14.26 -0.60 4.33
N GLY A 76 14.30 -1.94 4.36
CA GLY A 76 15.47 -2.68 4.79
C GLY A 76 16.70 -2.34 3.93
N ILE A 77 16.62 -2.43 2.60
CA ILE A 77 17.75 -2.10 1.71
C ILE A 77 18.10 -0.61 1.73
N LEU A 78 17.10 0.27 1.85
CA LEU A 78 17.32 1.70 1.97
C LEU A 78 18.06 2.08 3.26
N ALA A 79 17.97 1.24 4.30
CA ALA A 79 18.73 1.42 5.54
C ALA A 79 20.25 1.38 5.31
N ASP A 80 20.72 0.53 4.39
CA ASP A 80 22.13 0.39 4.06
C ASP A 80 22.66 1.61 3.26
N ASP A 81 21.78 2.29 2.52
CA ASP A 81 22.09 3.54 1.82
C ASP A 81 22.07 4.76 2.77
N THR A 82 21.32 4.69 3.87
CA THR A 82 21.12 5.83 4.78
C THR A 82 22.39 6.14 5.59
N PRO A 83 22.89 7.39 5.60
CA PRO A 83 24.00 7.78 6.47
C PRO A 83 23.64 7.57 7.96
N PRO A 84 24.55 7.04 8.79
CA PRO A 84 25.99 6.88 8.56
C PRO A 84 26.44 5.54 7.95
N VAL A 85 25.53 4.64 7.55
CA VAL A 85 25.89 3.29 7.08
C VAL A 85 26.48 3.33 5.66
N GLY A 86 25.68 3.74 4.68
CA GLY A 86 26.05 4.16 3.32
C GLY A 86 27.21 3.44 2.63
N LEU A 87 27.42 2.13 2.79
CA LEU A 87 28.68 1.44 2.44
C LEU A 87 29.17 1.72 1.01
N ALA A 88 28.24 1.79 0.05
CA ALA A 88 28.53 2.13 -1.34
C ALA A 88 29.08 3.57 -1.49
N ALA A 89 28.53 4.53 -0.75
CA ALA A 89 29.01 5.90 -0.72
C ALA A 89 30.41 6.01 -0.09
N PHE A 90 30.72 5.20 0.93
CA PHE A 90 32.08 5.13 1.49
C PHE A 90 33.09 4.59 0.47
N ALA A 91 32.73 3.53 -0.26
CA ALA A 91 33.57 2.99 -1.32
C ALA A 91 33.77 3.99 -2.47
N ALA A 92 32.70 4.66 -2.91
CA ALA A 92 32.77 5.70 -3.95
C ALA A 92 33.61 6.91 -3.52
N ALA A 93 33.51 7.33 -2.25
CA ALA A 93 34.32 8.39 -1.68
C ALA A 93 35.80 8.03 -1.65
N ALA A 94 36.15 6.77 -1.30
CA ALA A 94 37.53 6.28 -1.30
C ALA A 94 38.16 6.29 -2.72
N ILE A 95 37.37 6.02 -3.76
CA ILE A 95 37.84 6.06 -5.16
C ILE A 95 37.97 7.51 -5.65
N SER A 96 37.01 8.39 -5.31
CA SER A 96 36.96 9.77 -5.79
C SER A 96 37.80 10.76 -4.97
N GLY A 97 38.26 10.37 -3.77
CA GLY A 97 38.94 11.26 -2.81
C GLY A 97 38.00 12.21 -2.06
N GLY A 98 36.69 11.98 -2.12
CA GLY A 98 35.68 12.79 -1.42
C GLY A 98 35.54 12.44 0.06
N ASP A 99 34.80 13.29 0.79
CA ASP A 99 34.40 12.97 2.17
C ASP A 99 33.27 11.91 2.16
N PRO A 100 33.43 10.76 2.85
CA PRO A 100 32.45 9.68 2.81
C PRO A 100 31.06 10.08 3.29
N ILE A 101 30.97 10.90 4.35
CA ILE A 101 29.69 11.29 4.94
C ILE A 101 28.98 12.29 4.03
N LYS A 102 29.70 13.27 3.46
CA LYS A 102 29.12 14.20 2.48
C LYS A 102 28.66 13.48 1.21
N THR A 103 29.44 12.49 0.76
CA THR A 103 29.08 11.65 -0.39
C THR A 103 27.81 10.86 -0.09
N GLY A 104 27.71 10.25 1.09
CA GLY A 104 26.51 9.51 1.53
C GLY A 104 25.28 10.41 1.66
N ILE A 105 25.41 11.59 2.27
CA ILE A 105 24.29 12.54 2.38
C ILE A 105 23.81 12.97 0.99
N GLN A 106 24.73 13.25 0.06
CA GLN A 106 24.38 13.65 -1.29
C GLN A 106 23.73 12.52 -2.10
N GLY A 107 24.24 11.29 -1.97
CA GLY A 107 23.67 10.09 -2.59
C GLY A 107 22.27 9.79 -2.06
N PHE A 108 22.13 9.70 -0.74
CA PHE A 108 20.85 9.48 -0.09
C PHE A 108 19.84 10.58 -0.42
N ALA A 109 20.26 11.86 -0.49
CA ALA A 109 19.38 12.94 -0.92
C ALA A 109 18.89 12.76 -2.37
N TYR A 110 19.62 12.04 -3.23
CA TYR A 110 19.14 11.62 -4.55
C TYR A 110 18.15 10.46 -4.47
N ASP A 111 18.50 9.43 -3.71
CA ASP A 111 17.79 8.15 -3.69
C ASP A 111 16.50 8.18 -2.86
N ILE A 112 16.42 8.99 -1.81
CA ILE A 112 15.24 9.13 -0.93
C ILE A 112 13.95 9.49 -1.69
N ARG A 113 14.07 10.10 -2.88
CA ARG A 113 12.93 10.36 -3.78
C ARG A 113 12.17 9.10 -4.16
N THR A 114 12.87 7.97 -4.24
CA THR A 114 12.28 6.68 -4.59
C THR A 114 11.56 6.01 -3.41
N ALA A 115 11.75 6.49 -2.18
CA ALA A 115 11.10 5.97 -0.97
C ALA A 115 9.56 6.12 -0.96
N LEU A 116 9.01 6.92 -1.88
CA LEU A 116 7.56 6.99 -2.09
C LEU A 116 7.00 5.72 -2.76
N LEU A 117 7.81 5.00 -3.55
CA LEU A 117 7.35 3.88 -4.37
C LEU A 117 6.68 2.75 -3.57
N PRO A 118 7.21 2.33 -2.39
CA PRO A 118 6.53 1.36 -1.54
C PRO A 118 5.12 1.75 -1.11
N PHE A 119 4.92 3.02 -0.75
CA PHE A 119 3.59 3.51 -0.40
C PHE A 119 2.65 3.44 -1.61
N LEU A 120 3.14 3.75 -2.81
CA LEU A 120 2.33 3.71 -4.02
C LEU A 120 1.88 2.29 -4.36
N PHE A 121 2.78 1.31 -4.33
CA PHE A 121 2.40 -0.06 -4.70
C PHE A 121 1.54 -0.76 -3.65
N ILE A 122 1.60 -0.35 -2.38
CA ILE A 122 0.69 -0.83 -1.33
C ILE A 122 -0.76 -0.45 -1.65
N PHE A 123 -0.99 0.71 -2.28
CA PHE A 123 -2.31 1.16 -2.70
C PHE A 123 -2.60 0.91 -4.19
N ASN A 124 -1.64 0.39 -4.95
CA ASN A 124 -1.78 0.03 -6.36
C ASN A 124 -0.85 -1.14 -6.71
N THR A 125 -1.31 -2.35 -6.45
CA THR A 125 -0.56 -3.60 -6.64
C THR A 125 -0.27 -3.91 -8.12
N GLU A 126 -0.92 -3.23 -9.06
CA GLU A 126 -0.60 -3.33 -10.49
C GLU A 126 0.82 -2.86 -10.79
N LEU A 127 1.39 -1.97 -9.97
CA LEU A 127 2.81 -1.58 -10.06
C LEU A 127 3.75 -2.76 -9.79
N LEU A 128 3.29 -3.78 -9.08
CA LEU A 128 3.99 -5.05 -8.85
C LEU A 128 3.63 -6.12 -9.89
N LEU A 129 2.83 -5.77 -10.90
CA LEU A 129 2.34 -6.67 -11.94
C LEU A 129 1.45 -7.82 -11.41
N ILE A 130 0.82 -7.61 -10.25
CA ILE A 130 -0.11 -8.58 -9.64
C ILE A 130 -1.48 -8.49 -10.34
N ASP A 131 -1.99 -9.64 -10.81
CA ASP A 131 -3.27 -9.74 -11.52
C ASP A 131 -3.36 -8.85 -12.79
N VAL A 132 -2.23 -8.67 -13.49
CA VAL A 132 -2.11 -7.81 -14.68
C VAL A 132 -1.87 -8.63 -15.95
N SER A 133 -2.65 -8.40 -17.00
CA SER A 133 -2.42 -8.99 -18.33
C SER A 133 -1.19 -8.38 -19.03
N VAL A 134 -0.57 -9.08 -19.98
CA VAL A 134 0.64 -8.60 -20.68
C VAL A 134 0.45 -7.20 -21.29
N GLY A 135 -0.69 -6.95 -21.94
CA GLY A 135 -0.97 -5.63 -22.53
C GLY A 135 -1.08 -4.54 -21.47
N LYS A 136 -1.76 -4.83 -20.34
CA LYS A 136 -1.86 -3.91 -19.22
C LYS A 136 -0.52 -3.70 -18.51
N ALA A 137 0.36 -4.70 -18.48
CA ALA A 137 1.70 -4.58 -17.91
C ALA A 137 2.55 -3.54 -18.65
N PHE A 138 2.56 -3.56 -19.99
CA PHE A 138 3.24 -2.53 -20.78
C PHE A 138 2.64 -1.13 -20.57
N PHE A 139 1.32 -1.05 -20.42
CA PHE A 139 0.63 0.20 -20.13
C PHE A 139 1.03 0.75 -18.75
N VAL A 140 0.95 -0.07 -17.70
CA VAL A 140 1.36 0.30 -16.33
C VAL A 140 2.83 0.71 -16.30
N PHE A 141 3.71 -0.03 -16.98
CA PHE A 141 5.13 0.33 -17.11
C PHE A 141 5.31 1.72 -17.72
N GLY A 142 4.64 2.00 -18.85
CA GLY A 142 4.70 3.31 -19.51
C GLY A 142 4.22 4.45 -18.62
N VAL A 143 3.10 4.24 -17.92
CA VAL A 143 2.55 5.21 -16.96
C VAL A 143 3.52 5.43 -15.79
N ALA A 144 4.08 4.37 -15.22
CA ALA A 144 5.03 4.45 -14.12
C ALA A 144 6.31 5.19 -14.50
N VAL A 145 6.85 4.97 -15.70
CA VAL A 145 8.02 5.70 -16.21
C VAL A 145 7.71 7.19 -16.31
N VAL A 146 6.58 7.57 -16.93
CA VAL A 146 6.17 8.98 -17.04
C VAL A 146 5.97 9.59 -15.64
N ALA A 147 5.26 8.90 -14.75
CA ALA A 147 4.98 9.39 -13.40
C ALA A 147 6.27 9.59 -12.59
N MET A 148 7.24 8.66 -12.65
CA MET A 148 8.55 8.81 -12.00
C MET A 148 9.36 9.98 -12.59
N MET A 149 9.34 10.17 -13.91
CA MET A 149 10.01 11.32 -14.54
C MET A 149 9.40 12.66 -14.07
N LEU A 150 8.07 12.75 -13.97
CA LEU A 150 7.40 13.96 -13.49
C LEU A 150 7.67 14.20 -11.99
N PHE A 151 7.68 13.15 -11.18
CA PHE A 151 8.04 13.23 -9.78
C PHE A 151 9.49 13.71 -9.57
N ALA A 152 10.44 13.13 -10.32
CA ALA A 152 11.84 13.56 -10.31
C ALA A 152 11.97 15.01 -10.75
N SER A 153 11.30 15.39 -11.84
CA SER A 153 11.28 16.77 -12.33
C SER A 153 10.73 17.76 -11.30
N ALA A 154 9.63 17.41 -10.62
CA ALA A 154 9.01 18.27 -9.62
C ALA A 154 9.93 18.50 -8.41
N THR A 155 10.57 17.42 -7.93
CA THR A 155 11.45 17.44 -6.75
C THR A 155 12.85 18.00 -7.05
N GLN A 156 13.32 17.93 -8.29
CA GLN A 156 14.54 18.60 -8.75
C GLN A 156 14.29 20.06 -9.15
N GLY A 157 13.03 20.45 -9.35
CA GLY A 157 12.66 21.82 -9.71
C GLY A 157 12.95 22.18 -11.17
N PHE A 158 13.05 21.19 -12.07
CA PHE A 158 13.35 21.42 -13.48
C PHE A 158 12.68 20.37 -14.38
N LEU A 159 12.01 20.81 -15.46
CA LEU A 159 11.53 19.93 -16.55
C LEU A 159 12.15 20.35 -17.89
N PHE A 160 11.70 21.47 -18.45
CA PHE A 160 12.34 22.11 -19.61
C PHE A 160 13.04 23.42 -19.23
N VAL A 161 12.51 24.08 -18.21
CA VAL A 161 13.04 25.26 -17.55
C VAL A 161 12.88 25.07 -16.05
N LYS A 162 13.49 25.96 -15.25
CA LYS A 162 13.27 25.98 -13.80
C LYS A 162 11.76 26.06 -13.51
N ASN A 163 11.28 25.11 -12.71
CA ASN A 163 9.88 25.01 -12.31
C ASN A 163 9.54 26.16 -11.36
N ARG A 164 8.34 26.73 -11.51
CA ARG A 164 7.74 27.54 -10.45
C ARG A 164 7.20 26.62 -9.36
N ILE A 165 7.06 27.11 -8.14
CA ILE A 165 6.54 26.31 -7.01
C ILE A 165 5.19 25.67 -7.36
N TRP A 166 4.28 26.44 -7.97
CA TRP A 166 2.99 25.91 -8.42
C TRP A 166 3.13 24.86 -9.53
N GLU A 167 4.11 24.95 -10.43
CA GLU A 167 4.36 23.92 -11.45
C GLU A 167 4.86 22.63 -10.80
N SER A 168 5.76 22.73 -9.82
CA SER A 168 6.19 21.56 -9.05
C SER A 168 5.03 20.92 -8.30
N ILE A 169 4.14 21.70 -7.66
CA ILE A 169 2.94 21.17 -6.99
C ILE A 169 2.02 20.46 -7.99
N LEU A 170 1.75 21.07 -9.15
CA LEU A 170 0.92 20.44 -10.17
C LEU A 170 1.59 19.20 -10.79
N LEU A 171 2.90 19.19 -10.98
CA LEU A 171 3.63 18.00 -11.44
C LEU A 171 3.56 16.86 -10.43
N LEU A 172 3.65 17.16 -9.13
CA LEU A 172 3.43 16.17 -8.06
C LEU A 172 2.00 15.63 -8.09
N LEU A 173 1.00 16.51 -8.28
CA LEU A 173 -0.40 16.10 -8.41
C LEU A 173 -0.62 15.19 -9.64
N VAL A 174 -0.03 15.53 -10.78
CA VAL A 174 -0.08 14.69 -11.99
C VAL A 174 0.57 13.34 -11.72
N ALA A 175 1.79 13.32 -11.16
CA ALA A 175 2.49 12.08 -10.83
C ALA A 175 1.67 11.19 -9.88
N PHE A 176 1.11 11.78 -8.81
CA PHE A 176 0.23 11.07 -7.88
C PHE A 176 -1.01 10.50 -8.57
N THR A 177 -1.65 11.27 -9.45
CA THR A 177 -2.83 10.83 -10.21
C THR A 177 -2.51 9.67 -11.15
N LEU A 178 -1.32 9.69 -11.77
CA LEU A 178 -0.86 8.60 -12.63
C LEU A 178 -0.59 7.31 -11.83
N PHE A 179 0.02 7.43 -10.64
CA PHE A 179 0.30 6.28 -9.79
C PHE A 179 -0.92 5.69 -9.11
N ARG A 180 -1.85 6.54 -8.65
CA ARG A 180 -3.04 6.10 -7.89
C ARG A 180 -4.30 6.83 -8.40
N PRO A 181 -4.75 6.56 -9.64
CA PRO A 181 -5.97 7.18 -10.16
C PRO A 181 -7.22 6.78 -9.36
N GLY A 182 -7.20 5.57 -8.77
CA GLY A 182 -8.29 5.06 -7.93
C GLY A 182 -8.62 5.95 -6.74
N PHE A 183 -7.65 6.70 -6.21
CA PHE A 183 -7.90 7.62 -5.09
C PHE A 183 -9.02 8.62 -5.36
N PHE A 184 -9.08 9.18 -6.58
CA PHE A 184 -10.13 10.12 -6.96
C PHE A 184 -11.45 9.41 -7.25
N LEU A 185 -11.38 8.19 -7.79
CA LEU A 185 -12.57 7.39 -8.01
C LEU A 185 -13.24 7.06 -6.67
N ASP A 186 -12.45 6.76 -5.64
CA ASP A 186 -12.93 6.40 -4.28
C ASP A 186 -13.67 7.57 -3.61
N MET A 187 -13.37 8.81 -4.00
CA MET A 187 -14.11 9.99 -3.55
C MET A 187 -15.47 10.17 -4.24
N VAL A 188 -15.63 9.63 -5.45
CA VAL A 188 -16.84 9.80 -6.27
C VAL A 188 -17.79 8.61 -6.09
N SER A 189 -17.23 7.41 -6.00
CA SER A 189 -17.96 6.15 -5.83
C SER A 189 -17.18 5.28 -4.85
N PRO A 190 -17.81 4.71 -3.82
CA PRO A 190 -17.14 3.75 -2.94
C PRO A 190 -16.59 2.54 -3.73
N PRO A 191 -15.48 1.92 -3.29
CA PRO A 191 -14.90 0.74 -3.93
C PRO A 191 -15.70 -0.55 -3.70
N PHE A 192 -16.51 -0.61 -2.65
CA PHE A 192 -17.25 -1.79 -2.26
C PHE A 192 -18.74 -1.49 -2.08
N ASP A 193 -19.57 -2.42 -2.53
CA ASP A 193 -20.97 -2.51 -2.16
C ASP A 193 -21.08 -3.26 -0.84
N GLU A 194 -21.48 -2.54 0.20
CA GLU A 194 -21.64 -3.08 1.55
C GLU A 194 -23.02 -3.72 1.70
N SER A 195 -23.04 -4.98 2.11
CA SER A 195 -24.25 -5.75 2.38
C SER A 195 -24.35 -6.12 3.86
N SER A 196 -25.59 -6.22 4.34
CA SER A 196 -25.90 -6.54 5.72
C SER A 196 -25.58 -8.01 6.06
N PRO A 197 -25.28 -8.33 7.34
CA PRO A 197 -24.87 -9.68 7.77
C PRO A 197 -25.89 -10.78 7.46
N ASP A 198 -27.19 -10.48 7.54
CA ASP A 198 -28.28 -11.41 7.22
C ASP A 198 -28.23 -11.92 5.77
N LYS A 199 -27.59 -11.16 4.87
CA LYS A 199 -27.47 -11.49 3.45
C LYS A 199 -26.16 -12.19 3.09
N VAL A 200 -25.33 -12.55 4.07
CA VAL A 200 -24.03 -13.22 3.83
C VAL A 200 -24.17 -14.38 2.85
N PHE A 201 -25.12 -15.30 3.09
CA PHE A 201 -25.30 -16.46 2.23
C PHE A 201 -25.80 -16.11 0.82
N GLU A 202 -26.66 -15.10 0.68
CA GLU A 202 -27.11 -14.62 -0.63
C GLU A 202 -25.94 -14.07 -1.43
N VAL A 203 -25.13 -13.19 -0.81
CA VAL A 203 -24.00 -12.56 -1.48
C VAL A 203 -22.95 -13.61 -1.87
N VAL A 204 -22.62 -14.54 -0.96
CA VAL A 204 -21.71 -15.67 -1.23
C VAL A 204 -22.20 -16.54 -2.38
N GLY A 205 -23.51 -16.77 -2.49
CA GLY A 205 -24.12 -17.48 -3.61
C GLY A 205 -23.90 -16.78 -4.96
N THR A 206 -23.78 -15.46 -4.99
CA THR A 206 -23.53 -14.69 -6.23
C THR A 206 -22.05 -14.61 -6.65
N VAL A 207 -21.11 -15.04 -5.80
CA VAL A 207 -19.68 -14.92 -6.10
C VAL A 207 -19.29 -15.96 -7.18
N PRO A 208 -18.63 -15.58 -8.28
CA PRO A 208 -18.18 -16.54 -9.30
C PRO A 208 -17.13 -17.52 -8.73
N GLU A 209 -16.85 -18.61 -9.46
CA GLU A 209 -15.76 -19.53 -9.13
C GLU A 209 -14.40 -18.79 -9.10
N GLY A 210 -13.60 -19.03 -8.06
CA GLY A 210 -12.34 -18.30 -7.84
C GLY A 210 -12.54 -16.83 -7.41
N GLY A 211 -13.78 -16.40 -7.19
CA GLY A 211 -14.09 -15.05 -6.73
C GLY A 211 -13.66 -14.82 -5.29
N ARG A 212 -13.51 -13.55 -4.93
CA ARG A 212 -13.08 -13.13 -3.61
C ARG A 212 -14.11 -12.19 -2.99
N LEU A 213 -14.19 -12.18 -1.66
CA LEU A 213 -15.06 -11.27 -0.94
C LEU A 213 -14.37 -10.77 0.33
N LEU A 214 -14.55 -9.49 0.63
CA LEU A 214 -14.04 -8.89 1.85
C LEU A 214 -15.12 -8.94 2.94
N MET A 215 -14.77 -9.37 4.14
CA MET A 215 -15.69 -9.42 5.27
C MET A 215 -15.08 -8.72 6.46
N ASP A 216 -15.82 -7.81 7.08
CA ASP A 216 -15.43 -7.22 8.36
C ASP A 216 -15.94 -8.14 9.46
N ILE A 217 -15.02 -8.73 10.21
CA ILE A 217 -15.32 -9.58 11.36
C ILE A 217 -15.19 -8.73 12.62
N SER A 218 -16.22 -8.72 13.45
CA SER A 218 -16.28 -7.97 14.70
C SER A 218 -16.46 -8.92 15.88
N GLY A 219 -15.73 -8.67 16.96
CA GLY A 219 -15.81 -9.45 18.19
C GLY A 219 -14.90 -8.86 19.26
N ALA A 220 -14.97 -9.39 20.48
CA ALA A 220 -14.03 -9.02 21.54
C ALA A 220 -12.64 -9.57 21.21
N ASP A 221 -11.62 -8.71 21.27
CA ASP A 221 -10.22 -9.10 21.12
C ASP A 221 -9.81 -10.04 22.27
N PHE A 222 -9.08 -11.11 21.94
CA PHE A 222 -8.76 -12.19 22.90
C PHE A 222 -7.90 -11.71 24.07
N ASP A 223 -7.00 -10.76 23.84
CA ASP A 223 -6.04 -10.29 24.84
C ASP A 223 -6.61 -9.14 25.68
N THR A 224 -7.38 -8.24 25.05
CA THR A 224 -7.88 -7.01 25.69
C THR A 224 -9.34 -7.06 26.12
N GLY A 225 -10.15 -7.92 25.49
CA GLY A 225 -11.60 -7.97 25.66
C GLY A 225 -12.35 -6.80 25.02
N GLU A 226 -11.66 -5.85 24.37
CA GLU A 226 -12.30 -4.73 23.68
C GLU A 226 -12.88 -5.18 22.34
N ILE A 227 -14.04 -4.65 21.95
CA ILE A 227 -14.63 -4.95 20.64
C ILE A 227 -13.74 -4.34 19.56
N THR A 228 -13.18 -5.20 18.71
CA THR A 228 -12.38 -4.81 17.55
C THR A 228 -13.00 -5.33 16.27
N THR A 229 -12.61 -4.73 15.15
CA THR A 229 -13.06 -5.16 13.81
C THR A 229 -11.84 -5.41 12.95
N THR A 230 -11.82 -6.56 12.26
CA THR A 230 -10.75 -6.95 11.35
C THR A 230 -11.36 -7.34 10.02
N THR A 231 -10.89 -6.72 8.94
CA THR A 231 -11.27 -7.12 7.59
C THR A 231 -10.49 -8.38 7.19
N ILE A 232 -11.17 -9.36 6.62
CA ILE A 232 -10.56 -10.56 6.02
C ILE A 232 -10.93 -10.67 4.55
N LEU A 233 -10.06 -11.32 3.77
CA LEU A 233 -10.31 -11.70 2.39
C LEU A 233 -10.64 -13.18 2.34
N VAL A 234 -11.84 -13.49 1.86
CA VAL A 234 -12.30 -14.86 1.68
C VAL A 234 -12.23 -15.20 0.20
N GLU A 235 -11.39 -16.18 -0.13
CA GLU A 235 -11.30 -16.72 -1.48
C GLU A 235 -12.21 -17.94 -1.59
N PHE A 236 -13.06 -17.95 -2.62
CA PHE A 236 -13.98 -19.05 -2.85
C PHE A 236 -13.50 -19.93 -4.00
N GLY A 237 -13.46 -21.23 -3.76
CA GLY A 237 -13.15 -22.24 -4.79
C GLY A 237 -14.28 -22.44 -5.80
N ALA A 238 -14.52 -23.71 -6.16
CA ALA A 238 -15.58 -24.09 -7.09
C ALA A 238 -16.95 -23.56 -6.66
N ALA A 239 -17.76 -23.12 -7.63
CA ALA A 239 -19.12 -22.70 -7.35
C ALA A 239 -19.95 -23.90 -6.83
N GLN A 240 -20.60 -23.71 -5.70
CA GLN A 240 -21.51 -24.68 -5.10
C GLN A 240 -22.91 -24.07 -4.96
N GLU A 241 -23.94 -24.91 -4.99
CA GLU A 241 -25.32 -24.49 -4.80
C GLU A 241 -25.58 -24.01 -3.36
N ASP A 242 -24.85 -24.55 -2.38
CA ASP A 242 -24.99 -24.18 -0.97
C ASP A 242 -23.89 -23.19 -0.53
N ALA A 243 -24.31 -21.96 -0.21
CA ALA A 243 -23.42 -20.90 0.26
C ALA A 243 -22.78 -21.20 1.63
N MET A 244 -23.45 -21.98 2.49
CA MET A 244 -22.94 -22.34 3.81
C MET A 244 -21.77 -23.32 3.69
N GLU A 245 -21.93 -24.37 2.88
CA GLU A 245 -20.86 -25.33 2.62
C GLU A 245 -19.69 -24.65 1.89
N ARG A 246 -19.98 -23.68 1.02
CA ARG A 246 -18.97 -22.89 0.32
C ARG A 246 -18.11 -22.05 1.28
N LEU A 247 -18.72 -21.42 2.29
CA LEU A 247 -17.98 -20.72 3.35
C LEU A 247 -17.13 -21.67 4.19
N LYS A 248 -17.72 -22.82 4.56
CA LYS A 248 -17.03 -23.85 5.33
C LYS A 248 -15.79 -24.38 4.61
N GLN A 249 -15.88 -24.58 3.30
CA GLN A 249 -14.72 -24.96 2.47
C GLN A 249 -13.67 -23.87 2.36
N ALA A 250 -14.06 -22.59 2.39
CA ALA A 250 -13.11 -21.49 2.52
C ALA A 250 -12.44 -21.46 3.90
N GLY A 251 -13.00 -22.16 4.90
CA GLY A 251 -12.47 -22.27 6.26
C GLY A 251 -13.22 -21.43 7.29
N LEU A 252 -14.42 -20.94 6.96
CA LEU A 252 -15.28 -20.17 7.86
C LEU A 252 -16.60 -20.90 8.11
N SER A 253 -16.90 -21.19 9.37
CA SER A 253 -18.21 -21.67 9.79
C SER A 253 -19.05 -20.48 10.24
N VAL A 254 -20.19 -20.25 9.57
CA VAL A 254 -21.08 -19.12 9.84
C VAL A 254 -22.49 -19.64 10.05
N SER A 255 -23.17 -19.13 11.08
CA SER A 255 -24.58 -19.38 11.36
C SER A 255 -25.34 -18.05 11.42
N ILE A 256 -26.62 -18.06 11.02
CA ILE A 256 -27.49 -16.88 11.15
C ILE A 256 -28.35 -17.06 12.40
N ASP A 257 -28.29 -16.07 13.28
CA ASP A 257 -29.20 -15.92 14.43
C ASP A 257 -29.89 -14.55 14.35
N GLY A 258 -31.14 -14.56 13.87
CA GLY A 258 -31.88 -13.34 13.58
C GLY A 258 -31.22 -12.50 12.48
N GLU A 259 -30.79 -11.29 12.84
CA GLU A 259 -30.09 -10.36 11.93
C GLU A 259 -28.55 -10.47 12.02
N ARG A 260 -28.02 -11.36 12.87
CA ARG A 260 -26.58 -11.53 13.08
C ARG A 260 -26.07 -12.74 12.32
N ALA A 261 -24.91 -12.59 11.68
CA ALA A 261 -24.16 -13.71 11.12
C ALA A 261 -23.00 -14.05 12.07
N LEU A 262 -23.21 -15.05 12.92
CA LEU A 262 -22.25 -15.49 13.93
C LEU A 262 -21.17 -16.35 13.28
N VAL A 263 -19.92 -16.09 13.64
CA VAL A 263 -18.74 -16.82 13.16
C VAL A 263 -18.27 -17.75 14.26
N GLU A 264 -18.17 -19.04 13.98
CA GLU A 264 -17.56 -20.00 14.89
C GLU A 264 -16.03 -19.93 14.79
N GLU A 265 -15.34 -20.38 15.84
CA GLU A 265 -13.88 -20.43 15.87
C GLU A 265 -13.36 -21.25 14.66
N PRO A 266 -12.54 -20.66 13.77
CA PRO A 266 -11.97 -21.39 12.64
C PRO A 266 -11.14 -22.57 13.12
N PHE A 267 -11.28 -23.74 12.49
CA PHE A 267 -10.52 -24.92 12.89
C PHE A 267 -9.00 -24.74 12.65
N PRO A 268 -8.13 -25.32 13.49
CA PRO A 268 -6.70 -25.38 13.24
C PRO A 268 -6.38 -25.98 11.86
N GLY A 269 -5.56 -25.28 11.07
CA GLY A 269 -5.22 -25.65 9.70
C GLY A 269 -6.04 -24.96 8.62
N THR A 270 -7.07 -24.20 8.98
CA THR A 270 -7.76 -23.28 8.06
C THR A 270 -6.93 -22.01 7.82
N PRO A 271 -7.14 -21.30 6.69
CA PRO A 271 -6.44 -20.03 6.42
C PRO A 271 -6.69 -18.93 7.45
N PHE A 272 -7.81 -19.02 8.19
CA PHE A 272 -8.28 -17.99 9.12
C PHE A 272 -7.89 -18.22 10.57
N PHE A 273 -7.39 -19.41 10.92
CA PHE A 273 -7.03 -19.76 12.30
C PHE A 273 -5.95 -18.83 12.89
N GLU A 274 -4.86 -18.61 12.15
CA GLU A 274 -3.77 -17.74 12.62
C GLU A 274 -4.15 -16.26 12.64
N GLY A 275 -5.13 -15.85 11.83
CA GLY A 275 -5.60 -14.48 11.76
C GLY A 275 -6.70 -14.19 12.79
N ILE A 276 -7.95 -14.50 12.44
CA ILE A 276 -9.10 -14.20 13.29
C ILE A 276 -9.35 -15.25 14.38
N GLY A 277 -8.86 -16.49 14.21
CA GLY A 277 -9.07 -17.56 15.19
C GLY A 277 -8.36 -17.29 16.52
N LYS A 278 -7.16 -16.70 16.46
CA LYS A 278 -6.38 -16.29 17.65
C LYS A 278 -6.64 -14.86 18.11
N ALA A 279 -7.23 -14.02 17.25
CA ALA A 279 -7.41 -12.61 17.55
C ALA A 279 -8.68 -12.31 18.37
N PHE A 280 -9.73 -13.13 18.25
CA PHE A 280 -11.00 -12.88 18.92
C PHE A 280 -11.29 -13.92 20.02
N ASP A 281 -12.02 -13.51 21.05
CA ASP A 281 -12.62 -14.39 22.04
C ASP A 281 -13.98 -14.91 21.55
N TYR A 282 -14.01 -16.15 21.07
CA TYR A 282 -15.23 -16.82 20.61
C TYR A 282 -16.08 -17.39 21.75
N TYR A 283 -15.56 -17.41 22.97
CA TYR A 283 -16.22 -18.00 24.14
C TYR A 283 -16.65 -16.95 25.18
N GLY A 284 -16.43 -15.67 24.88
CA GLY A 284 -16.85 -14.54 25.70
C GLY A 284 -18.36 -14.23 25.59
N ASP A 285 -18.78 -13.17 26.28
CA ASP A 285 -20.18 -12.74 26.33
C ASP A 285 -20.69 -12.17 24.99
N ASP A 286 -19.79 -11.55 24.21
CA ASP A 286 -20.08 -10.97 22.90
C ASP A 286 -19.61 -11.90 21.78
N PRO A 287 -20.52 -12.53 21.03
CA PRO A 287 -20.14 -13.49 19.99
C PRO A 287 -19.48 -12.81 18.80
N VAL A 288 -18.48 -13.48 18.22
CA VAL A 288 -17.83 -13.03 16.98
C VAL A 288 -18.83 -13.12 15.83
N GLN A 289 -18.92 -12.05 15.05
CA GLN A 289 -19.90 -11.92 13.98
C GLN A 289 -19.31 -11.24 12.74
N ILE A 290 -19.90 -11.51 11.59
CA ILE A 290 -19.68 -10.72 10.38
C ILE A 290 -20.46 -9.41 10.55
N ALA A 291 -19.76 -8.29 10.58
CA ALA A 291 -20.36 -6.96 10.67
C ALA A 291 -20.79 -6.44 9.29
N VAL A 292 -19.95 -6.65 8.27
CA VAL A 292 -20.21 -6.17 6.90
C VAL A 292 -19.64 -7.13 5.88
N VAL A 293 -20.39 -7.35 4.80
CA VAL A 293 -19.97 -8.11 3.61
C VAL A 293 -19.69 -7.10 2.50
N LYS A 294 -18.45 -7.03 2.02
CA LYS A 294 -17.97 -6.07 1.01
C LYS A 294 -17.72 -6.79 -0.30
N LYS A 295 -18.58 -6.54 -1.28
CA LYS A 295 -18.40 -6.99 -2.67
C LYS A 295 -17.77 -5.85 -3.48
N GLU A 296 -16.84 -6.16 -4.39
CA GLU A 296 -16.31 -5.14 -5.30
C GLU A 296 -17.46 -4.53 -6.14
N ALA A 297 -17.57 -3.20 -6.08
CA ALA A 297 -18.62 -2.47 -6.77
C ALA A 297 -18.33 -2.36 -8.28
N ASP A 298 -19.37 -2.42 -9.11
CA ASP A 298 -19.24 -2.16 -10.56
C ASP A 298 -19.06 -0.65 -10.80
N ARG A 299 -17.83 -0.25 -11.19
CA ARG A 299 -17.41 1.15 -11.27
C ARG A 299 -16.86 1.46 -12.65
N ILE A 300 -16.89 2.75 -13.00
CA ILE A 300 -16.15 3.24 -14.18
C ILE A 300 -14.66 2.96 -14.03
N PHE A 301 -13.97 2.83 -15.16
CA PHE A 301 -12.53 2.65 -15.21
C PHE A 301 -11.80 3.80 -14.49
N LYS A 302 -10.92 3.47 -13.55
CA LYS A 302 -10.12 4.46 -12.80
C LYS A 302 -9.24 5.31 -13.72
N GLU A 303 -8.86 4.78 -14.88
CA GLU A 303 -8.03 5.43 -15.90
C GLU A 303 -8.66 6.70 -16.48
N VAL A 304 -9.95 6.95 -16.27
CA VAL A 304 -10.61 8.23 -16.62
C VAL A 304 -9.91 9.43 -15.97
N PHE A 305 -9.33 9.26 -14.78
CA PHE A 305 -8.58 10.31 -14.10
C PHE A 305 -7.22 10.63 -14.75
N TYR A 306 -6.76 9.83 -15.72
CA TYR A 306 -5.58 10.18 -16.52
C TYR A 306 -5.87 11.34 -17.47
N ILE A 307 -7.11 11.52 -17.93
CA ILE A 307 -7.49 12.62 -18.83
C ILE A 307 -7.19 13.99 -18.21
N PRO A 308 -7.74 14.35 -17.02
CA PRO A 308 -7.41 15.64 -16.40
C PRO A 308 -5.92 15.76 -16.06
N ALA A 309 -5.25 14.67 -15.67
CA ALA A 309 -3.82 14.68 -15.38
C ALA A 309 -2.98 15.03 -16.61
N ILE A 310 -3.30 14.45 -17.78
CA ILE A 310 -2.62 14.72 -19.05
C ILE A 310 -2.90 16.15 -19.53
N LEU A 311 -4.13 16.66 -19.37
CA LEU A 311 -4.46 18.04 -19.71
C LEU A 311 -3.67 19.03 -18.84
N LEU A 312 -3.57 18.75 -17.54
CA LEU A 312 -2.78 19.55 -16.60
C LEU A 312 -1.29 19.52 -16.96
N LEU A 313 -0.76 18.35 -17.31
CA LEU A 313 0.62 18.21 -17.78
C LEU A 313 0.85 19.01 -19.06
N ALA A 314 -0.05 18.91 -20.04
CA ALA A 314 0.05 19.65 -21.29
C ALA A 314 0.06 21.17 -21.06
N PHE A 315 -0.76 21.66 -20.11
CA PHE A 315 -0.75 23.06 -19.69
C PHE A 315 0.61 23.50 -19.11
N ILE A 316 1.19 22.71 -18.21
CA ILE A 316 2.52 22.98 -17.63
C ILE A 316 3.59 23.00 -18.72
N MET A 317 3.61 21.99 -19.59
CA MET A 317 4.57 21.88 -20.68
C MET A 317 4.46 23.06 -21.66
N PHE A 318 3.24 23.50 -21.98
CA PHE A 318 3.01 24.67 -22.83
C PHE A 318 3.51 25.96 -22.17
N SER A 319 3.17 26.19 -20.90
CA SER A 319 3.67 27.31 -20.09
C SER A 319 5.20 27.36 -20.10
N GLN A 320 5.85 26.23 -19.86
CA GLN A 320 7.31 26.13 -19.82
C GLN A 320 7.97 26.35 -21.17
N LYS A 321 7.46 25.73 -22.25
CA LYS A 321 7.97 25.94 -23.60
C LYS A 321 7.82 27.40 -24.06
N TYR A 322 6.72 28.06 -23.69
CA TYR A 322 6.54 29.48 -23.95
C TYR A 322 7.60 30.33 -23.24
N ARG A 323 7.90 30.03 -21.96
CA ARG A 323 9.00 30.69 -21.23
C ARG A 323 10.37 30.43 -21.85
N GLN A 324 10.64 29.19 -22.25
CA GLN A 324 11.89 28.80 -22.89
C GLN A 324 12.14 29.60 -24.18
N ARG A 325 11.11 29.74 -25.03
CA ARG A 325 11.18 30.54 -26.26
C ARG A 325 11.41 32.03 -25.98
N LYS A 326 10.75 32.58 -24.96
CA LYS A 326 10.93 33.97 -24.54
C LYS A 326 12.34 34.23 -23.97
N ALA A 327 12.92 33.25 -23.29
CA ALA A 327 14.28 33.33 -22.77
C ALA A 327 15.34 33.15 -23.86
N GLY A 328 15.09 32.29 -24.85
CA GLY A 328 15.97 32.07 -26.02
C GLY A 328 16.09 33.26 -26.99
N GLY A 329 15.42 34.39 -26.71
CA GLY A 329 15.59 35.67 -27.39
C GLY A 329 16.59 36.63 -26.71
N ARG A 330 17.27 36.21 -25.64
CA ARG A 330 18.39 36.94 -25.03
C ARG A 330 19.59 36.01 -24.90
N PRO A 331 20.81 36.42 -25.28
CA PRO A 331 21.99 35.60 -25.04
C PRO A 331 22.10 35.32 -23.54
N ALA A 332 22.35 34.06 -23.18
CA ALA A 332 22.63 33.68 -21.81
C ALA A 332 23.94 34.36 -21.39
N GLU A 333 23.86 35.36 -20.51
CA GLU A 333 25.03 35.79 -19.76
C GLU A 333 25.45 34.64 -18.85
N THR A 334 26.62 34.08 -19.14
CA THR A 334 27.34 33.15 -18.28
C THR A 334 27.56 33.78 -16.92
N PRO A 335 27.16 33.13 -15.81
CA PRO A 335 27.60 33.57 -14.49
C PRO A 335 29.10 33.27 -14.34
N ALA A 336 29.85 34.30 -13.94
CA ALA A 336 31.26 34.24 -13.56
C ALA A 336 31.45 33.55 -12.20
#